data_AF-A0A9D1CZ70-F1
#
_entry.id   AF-A0A9D1CZ70-F1
#
_cell.length_a   1.000
_cell.length_b   1.000
_cell.length_c   1.000
_cell.angle_alpha   90.00
_cell.angle_beta   90.00
_cell.angle_gamma   90.00
#
_symmetry.space_group_name_H-M   'P 1'
#
loop_
_entity.id
_entity.type
_entity.pdbx_description
1 polymer ?
#
loop_
_entity_poly.entity_id
_entity_poly.type
_entity_poly.pdbx_seq_one_letter_code
_entity_poly.pdbx_strand_id
1 'polypeptide(L)'
;MLQKNQYVFDKTKVELPEIYIKKLNEVVEQAIKIFENNLKSIILGGSGGKAEIIPYWSDLDIYIVLDEYNFSQVQTFMKVDNKYDEIHVGVTIYTMDEVVNNLIDGKTKVMIYEKEQLNVDPTLYGKNYFLKQKYTDIQLNDINNLPSIVHSCRRNCIDLENNEVTLLKSHVKKFIVMLKCILNINGIFSYGYQKVMNDFYNLCEEKGLLDKKILNFKIKEVTSKNYNLSEAKEAFLDINKVVFENLLELINKKINKNEPVISCMGIVSCKKNNDIYVALLRDVNNCWVIPKGHLEKNETFIETAIREVKEETNIDINTHNFVDKVGEYKYCSDLEGTMKLIKIYLFKIDEFQPIIPLAEEDFVDGKWLPLSEAIEKSTYQEQKSALEKIELML
;
A
#
# COMPACT_ATOMS: atom_id res chain seq x y z
N MET A 1 -21.39 19.24 -28.45
CA MET A 1 -22.16 18.00 -28.28
C MET A 1 -21.17 16.87 -28.01
N LEU A 2 -20.95 16.54 -26.73
CA LEU A 2 -20.15 15.37 -26.37
C LEU A 2 -20.99 14.12 -26.69
N GLN A 3 -20.47 13.23 -27.55
CA GLN A 3 -21.17 12.01 -27.96
C GLN A 3 -21.33 11.09 -26.74
N LYS A 4 -22.59 10.82 -26.38
CA LYS A 4 -23.07 10.24 -25.11
C LYS A 4 -22.52 8.86 -24.70
N ASN A 5 -21.73 8.18 -25.54
CA ASN A 5 -21.38 6.76 -25.32
C ASN A 5 -19.89 6.41 -25.56
N GLN A 6 -18.98 7.36 -25.77
CA GLN A 6 -17.63 7.03 -26.27
C GLN A 6 -16.59 6.69 -25.18
N TYR A 7 -16.79 7.12 -23.94
CA TYR A 7 -15.75 7.03 -22.88
C TYR A 7 -15.61 5.65 -22.23
N VAL A 8 -16.66 4.83 -22.22
CA VAL A 8 -16.67 3.50 -21.58
C VAL A 8 -16.38 2.37 -22.58
N PHE A 9 -16.80 2.54 -23.84
CA PHE A 9 -16.83 1.46 -24.84
C PHE A 9 -15.55 1.31 -25.66
N ASP A 10 -14.82 2.39 -25.97
CA ASP A 10 -13.69 2.32 -26.92
C ASP A 10 -12.43 1.63 -26.34
N LYS A 11 -12.33 1.42 -25.00
CA LYS A 11 -11.10 0.89 -24.36
C LYS A 11 -11.27 -0.38 -23.51
N THR A 12 -12.48 -0.73 -23.08
CA THR A 12 -12.70 -1.90 -22.22
C THR A 12 -13.12 -3.16 -22.99
N LYS A 13 -13.68 -3.04 -24.21
CA LYS A 13 -14.33 -4.13 -24.96
C LYS A 13 -15.47 -4.83 -24.20
N VAL A 14 -16.09 -4.21 -23.18
CA VAL A 14 -17.14 -4.87 -22.40
C VAL A 14 -18.35 -3.95 -22.17
N GLU A 15 -19.55 -4.52 -22.31
CA GLU A 15 -20.82 -3.85 -22.08
C GLU A 15 -21.13 -3.76 -20.57
N LEU A 16 -21.20 -2.55 -20.02
CA LEU A 16 -21.76 -2.32 -18.69
C LEU A 16 -23.30 -2.25 -18.77
N PRO A 17 -24.04 -2.64 -17.71
CA PRO A 17 -25.50 -2.48 -17.72
C PRO A 17 -25.90 -1.01 -17.85
N GLU A 18 -26.96 -0.72 -18.62
CA GLU A 18 -27.38 0.66 -18.97
C GLU A 18 -27.55 1.58 -17.76
N ILE A 19 -28.11 1.06 -16.66
CA ILE A 19 -28.31 1.83 -15.42
C ILE A 19 -26.99 2.32 -14.81
N TYR A 20 -25.91 1.53 -14.92
CA TYR A 20 -24.58 1.93 -14.44
C TYR A 20 -23.93 2.96 -15.37
N ILE A 21 -24.11 2.82 -16.69
CA ILE A 21 -23.61 3.79 -17.68
C ILE A 21 -24.27 5.16 -17.44
N LYS A 22 -25.59 5.18 -17.28
CA LYS A 22 -26.34 6.40 -16.99
C LYS A 22 -25.79 7.08 -15.73
N LYS A 23 -25.60 6.32 -14.65
CA LYS A 23 -25.07 6.84 -13.39
C LYS A 23 -23.65 7.41 -13.54
N LEU A 24 -22.77 6.72 -14.25
CA LEU A 24 -21.40 7.19 -14.50
C LEU A 24 -21.40 8.51 -15.28
N ASN A 25 -22.22 8.62 -16.31
CA ASN A 25 -22.34 9.85 -17.10
C ASN A 25 -22.82 11.03 -16.24
N GLU A 26 -23.84 10.83 -15.40
CA GLU A 26 -24.32 11.86 -14.48
C GLU A 26 -23.20 12.37 -13.54
N VAL A 27 -22.44 11.45 -12.95
CA VAL A 27 -21.35 11.82 -12.02
C VAL A 27 -20.21 12.55 -12.73
N VAL A 28 -19.83 12.10 -13.92
CA VAL A 28 -18.77 12.73 -14.73
C VAL A 28 -19.19 14.14 -15.18
N GLU A 29 -20.42 14.30 -15.70
CA GLU A 29 -20.94 15.61 -16.12
C GLU A 29 -20.98 16.62 -14.97
N GLN A 30 -21.39 16.17 -13.77
CA GLN A 30 -21.39 17.01 -12.58
C GLN A 30 -19.98 17.39 -12.12
N ALA A 31 -19.03 16.44 -12.14
CA ALA A 31 -17.65 16.71 -11.79
C ALA A 31 -17.05 17.76 -12.73
N ILE A 32 -17.25 17.62 -14.06
CA ILE A 32 -16.77 18.59 -15.05
C ILE A 32 -17.36 19.98 -14.78
N LYS A 33 -18.67 20.06 -14.49
CA LYS A 33 -19.35 21.33 -14.23
C LYS A 33 -18.90 22.01 -12.94
N ILE A 34 -18.61 21.25 -11.88
CA ILE A 34 -18.31 21.79 -10.56
C ILE A 34 -16.83 22.14 -10.41
N PHE A 35 -15.95 21.28 -10.92
CA PHE A 35 -14.51 21.44 -10.76
C PHE A 35 -13.88 22.25 -11.89
N GLU A 36 -14.51 22.33 -13.07
CA GLU A 36 -14.07 23.15 -14.21
C GLU A 36 -12.58 22.93 -14.53
N ASN A 37 -11.76 23.99 -14.57
CA ASN A 37 -10.33 23.93 -14.87
C ASN A 37 -9.50 23.20 -13.80
N ASN A 38 -10.04 23.03 -12.59
CA ASN A 38 -9.39 22.31 -11.50
C ASN A 38 -9.43 20.79 -11.75
N LEU A 39 -10.34 20.27 -12.57
CA LEU A 39 -10.45 18.84 -12.86
C LEU A 39 -9.36 18.38 -13.83
N LYS A 40 -8.51 17.45 -13.39
CA LYS A 40 -7.44 16.86 -14.22
C LYS A 40 -7.78 15.49 -14.75
N SER A 41 -8.40 14.64 -13.93
CA SER A 41 -8.70 13.26 -14.31
C SER A 41 -9.88 12.70 -13.55
N ILE A 42 -10.61 11.79 -14.20
CA ILE A 42 -11.57 10.91 -13.55
C ILE A 42 -11.26 9.49 -13.98
N ILE A 43 -11.06 8.59 -13.03
CA ILE A 43 -10.74 7.18 -13.28
C ILE A 43 -11.77 6.27 -12.63
N LEU A 44 -12.29 5.31 -13.39
CA LEU A 44 -13.20 4.28 -12.89
C LEU A 44 -12.42 3.11 -12.30
N GLY A 45 -12.55 2.84 -11.01
CA GLY A 45 -12.02 1.64 -10.37
C GLY A 45 -13.08 0.60 -10.02
N GLY A 46 -12.76 -0.26 -9.05
CA GLY A 46 -13.67 -1.31 -8.58
C GLY A 46 -14.08 -2.29 -9.69
N SER A 47 -15.19 -3.00 -9.49
CA SER A 47 -15.74 -3.92 -10.50
C SER A 47 -16.14 -3.22 -11.81
N GLY A 48 -16.47 -1.92 -11.76
CA GLY A 48 -16.81 -1.13 -12.93
C GLY A 48 -15.64 -0.95 -13.89
N GLY A 49 -14.43 -0.68 -13.37
CA GLY A 49 -13.23 -0.53 -14.17
C GLY A 49 -12.72 -1.83 -14.81
N LYS A 50 -13.36 -2.96 -14.49
CA LYS A 50 -13.03 -4.33 -14.93
C LYS A 50 -14.14 -4.95 -15.77
N ALA A 51 -15.29 -4.28 -15.82
CA ALA A 51 -16.52 -4.77 -16.41
C ALA A 51 -17.02 -6.13 -15.87
N GLU A 52 -16.74 -6.41 -14.59
CA GLU A 52 -17.32 -7.51 -13.83
C GLU A 52 -18.45 -7.01 -12.92
N ILE A 53 -19.30 -6.13 -13.45
CA ILE A 53 -20.44 -5.59 -12.70
C ILE A 53 -21.47 -6.68 -12.53
N ILE A 54 -21.80 -7.00 -11.28
CA ILE A 54 -22.99 -7.77 -10.94
C ILE A 54 -24.10 -6.74 -10.64
N PRO A 55 -25.18 -6.68 -11.44
CA PRO A 55 -26.23 -5.69 -11.25
C PRO A 55 -26.78 -5.69 -9.81
N TYR A 56 -26.93 -4.50 -9.22
CA TYR A 56 -27.41 -4.28 -7.86
C TYR A 56 -26.49 -4.83 -6.74
N TRP A 57 -25.36 -5.43 -7.12
CA TRP A 57 -24.34 -5.93 -6.20
C TRP A 57 -23.03 -5.13 -6.26
N SER A 58 -22.61 -4.76 -7.45
CA SER A 58 -21.41 -3.97 -7.66
C SER A 58 -21.67 -2.51 -7.33
N ASP A 59 -20.77 -1.94 -6.53
CA ASP A 59 -20.68 -0.49 -6.32
C ASP A 59 -19.76 0.08 -7.42
N LEU A 60 -19.88 1.38 -7.70
CA LEU A 60 -18.94 2.10 -8.55
C LEU A 60 -17.90 2.80 -7.67
N ASP A 61 -16.62 2.73 -8.04
CA ASP A 61 -15.55 3.46 -7.37
C ASP A 61 -14.96 4.46 -8.38
N ILE A 62 -15.01 5.75 -8.06
CA ILE A 62 -14.51 6.83 -8.93
C ILE A 62 -13.38 7.57 -8.21
N TYR A 63 -12.29 7.78 -8.93
CA TYR A 63 -11.11 8.49 -8.46
C TYR A 63 -10.99 9.78 -9.24
N ILE A 64 -11.08 10.91 -8.55
CA ILE A 64 -11.01 12.26 -9.13
C ILE A 64 -9.66 12.86 -8.78
N VAL A 65 -8.95 13.38 -9.78
CA VAL A 65 -7.70 14.11 -9.59
C VAL A 65 -7.95 15.58 -9.90
N LEU A 66 -7.67 16.44 -8.93
CA LEU A 66 -7.77 17.90 -9.01
C LEU A 66 -6.37 18.52 -9.05
N ASP A 67 -6.22 19.73 -9.57
CA ASP A 67 -4.97 20.50 -9.44
C ASP A 67 -4.70 20.77 -7.96
N GLU A 68 -5.68 21.41 -7.31
CA GLU A 68 -5.63 21.82 -5.91
C GLU A 68 -6.93 21.43 -5.20
N TYR A 69 -6.83 21.17 -3.89
CA TYR A 69 -8.00 20.79 -3.10
C TYR A 69 -8.86 22.01 -2.77
N ASN A 70 -10.05 22.10 -3.37
CA ASN A 70 -11.03 23.13 -3.05
C ASN A 70 -12.20 22.55 -2.25
N PHE A 71 -12.24 22.83 -0.95
CA PHE A 71 -13.26 22.28 -0.05
C PHE A 71 -14.69 22.65 -0.46
N SER A 72 -14.94 23.85 -0.97
CA SER A 72 -16.28 24.29 -1.36
C SER A 72 -16.78 23.56 -2.61
N GLN A 73 -15.92 23.39 -3.62
CA GLN A 73 -16.23 22.60 -4.81
C GLN A 73 -16.48 21.14 -4.44
N VAL A 74 -15.60 20.55 -3.62
CA VAL A 74 -15.75 19.16 -3.14
C VAL A 74 -17.05 19.00 -2.36
N GLN A 75 -17.36 19.90 -1.42
CA GLN A 75 -18.61 19.84 -0.66
C GLN A 75 -19.84 19.96 -1.58
N THR A 76 -19.76 20.80 -2.60
CA THR A 76 -20.83 20.95 -3.60
C THR A 76 -21.01 19.66 -4.39
N PHE A 77 -19.91 19.06 -4.86
CA PHE A 77 -19.92 17.79 -5.58
C PHE A 77 -20.49 16.65 -4.73
N MET A 78 -20.07 16.53 -3.47
CA MET A 78 -20.54 15.50 -2.55
C MET A 78 -22.02 15.67 -2.15
N LYS A 79 -22.58 16.89 -2.29
CA LYS A 79 -24.01 17.16 -2.10
C LYS A 79 -24.85 16.81 -3.33
N VAL A 80 -24.23 16.60 -4.49
CA VAL A 80 -25.00 16.20 -5.67
C VAL A 80 -25.44 14.76 -5.49
N ASP A 81 -26.71 14.68 -5.16
CA ASP A 81 -27.54 13.54 -4.83
C ASP A 81 -27.05 12.13 -5.24
N ASN A 82 -26.30 11.51 -4.33
CA ASN A 82 -26.03 10.07 -4.33
C ASN A 82 -27.15 9.25 -3.65
N LYS A 83 -28.34 9.84 -3.34
CA LYS A 83 -29.36 9.19 -2.49
C LYS A 83 -30.51 8.47 -3.21
N TYR A 84 -30.60 8.50 -4.54
CA TYR A 84 -31.79 7.99 -5.23
C TYR A 84 -31.58 6.80 -6.18
N ASP A 85 -30.40 6.18 -6.21
CA ASP A 85 -30.17 4.97 -7.00
C ASP A 85 -29.79 3.78 -6.12
N GLU A 86 -30.23 2.58 -6.50
CA GLU A 86 -29.80 1.30 -5.89
C GLU A 86 -28.29 1.02 -6.07
N ILE A 87 -27.56 1.90 -6.78
CA ILE A 87 -26.14 1.80 -7.10
C ILE A 87 -25.36 2.82 -6.29
N HIS A 88 -24.55 2.33 -5.37
CA HIS A 88 -23.64 3.19 -4.60
C HIS A 88 -22.42 3.61 -5.44
N VAL A 89 -22.08 4.89 -5.40
CA VAL A 89 -20.86 5.44 -6.01
C VAL A 89 -19.92 5.94 -4.91
N GLY A 90 -18.84 5.20 -4.67
CA GLY A 90 -17.73 5.64 -3.86
C GLY A 90 -16.87 6.63 -4.63
N VAL A 91 -16.55 7.77 -4.00
CA VAL A 91 -15.70 8.81 -4.59
C VAL A 91 -14.46 8.97 -3.73
N THR A 92 -13.29 8.91 -4.36
CA THR A 92 -12.00 9.28 -3.77
C THR A 92 -11.45 10.46 -4.55
N ILE A 93 -11.00 11.50 -3.86
CA ILE A 93 -10.46 12.72 -4.47
C ILE A 93 -9.01 12.87 -4.04
N TYR A 94 -8.13 13.15 -5.00
CA TYR A 94 -6.73 13.49 -4.79
C TYR A 94 -6.38 14.81 -5.48
N THR A 95 -5.34 15.46 -4.99
CA THR A 95 -4.64 16.54 -5.67
C THR A 95 -3.56 15.98 -6.60
N MET A 96 -3.08 16.81 -7.53
CA MET A 96 -1.96 16.46 -8.39
C MET A 96 -0.71 16.14 -7.57
N ASP A 97 -0.42 16.92 -6.52
CA ASP A 97 0.72 16.71 -5.63
C ASP A 97 0.68 15.35 -4.93
N GLU A 98 -0.49 14.93 -4.43
CA GLU A 98 -0.64 13.61 -3.82
C GLU A 98 -0.36 12.49 -4.85
N VAL A 99 -0.86 12.65 -6.06
CA VAL A 99 -0.73 11.64 -7.12
C VAL A 99 0.72 11.53 -7.60
N VAL A 100 1.40 12.64 -7.90
CA VAL A 100 2.78 12.64 -8.41
C VAL A 100 3.80 12.21 -7.35
N ASN A 101 3.51 12.43 -6.07
CA ASN A 101 4.34 11.97 -4.95
C ASN A 101 3.93 10.59 -4.42
N ASN A 102 3.01 9.89 -5.08
CA ASN A 102 2.49 8.56 -4.68
C ASN A 102 1.91 8.51 -3.25
N LEU A 103 1.40 9.64 -2.75
CA LEU A 103 0.73 9.78 -1.45
C LEU A 103 -0.74 9.39 -1.56
N ILE A 104 -0.98 8.18 -2.04
CA ILE A 104 -2.31 7.62 -2.30
C ILE A 104 -2.54 6.38 -1.42
N ASP A 105 -3.80 6.08 -1.11
CA ASP A 105 -4.13 4.96 -0.22
C ASP A 105 -3.91 3.58 -0.87
N GLY A 106 -3.79 2.56 -0.03
CA GLY A 106 -3.50 1.20 -0.47
C GLY A 106 -4.56 0.60 -1.41
N LYS A 107 -5.85 0.95 -1.24
CA LYS A 107 -6.92 0.47 -2.15
C LYS A 107 -6.71 1.06 -3.55
N THR A 108 -6.29 2.31 -3.63
CA THR A 108 -5.95 2.97 -4.90
C THR A 108 -4.72 2.35 -5.54
N LYS A 109 -3.67 2.05 -4.76
CA LYS A 109 -2.47 1.35 -5.28
C LYS A 109 -2.81 -0.02 -5.89
N VAL A 110 -3.61 -0.82 -5.18
CA VAL A 110 -4.10 -2.12 -5.68
C VAL A 110 -4.88 -1.94 -6.99
N MET A 111 -5.77 -0.95 -7.03
CA MET A 111 -6.58 -0.65 -8.21
C MET A 111 -5.72 -0.28 -9.43
N ILE A 112 -4.66 0.50 -9.25
CA ILE A 112 -3.73 0.88 -10.33
C ILE A 112 -2.97 -0.36 -10.81
N TYR A 113 -2.34 -1.08 -9.88
CA TYR A 113 -1.57 -2.29 -10.20
C TYR A 113 -2.42 -3.29 -10.99
N GLU A 114 -3.66 -3.49 -10.57
CA GLU A 114 -4.58 -4.40 -11.22
C GLU A 114 -4.87 -4.03 -12.69
N LYS A 115 -5.12 -2.75 -12.96
CA LYS A 115 -5.41 -2.26 -14.31
C LYS A 115 -4.21 -2.39 -15.23
N GLU A 116 -3.02 -2.20 -14.69
CA GLU A 116 -1.77 -2.42 -15.42
C GLU A 116 -1.60 -3.87 -15.83
N GLN A 117 -1.85 -4.82 -14.91
CA GLN A 117 -1.78 -6.25 -15.23
C GLN A 117 -2.82 -6.67 -16.27
N LEU A 118 -3.97 -5.98 -16.31
CA LEU A 118 -5.04 -6.23 -17.26
C LEU A 118 -4.89 -5.49 -18.59
N ASN A 119 -3.92 -4.57 -18.69
CA ASN A 119 -3.78 -3.65 -19.81
C ASN A 119 -5.09 -2.91 -20.15
N VAL A 120 -5.82 -2.48 -19.11
CA VAL A 120 -7.08 -1.73 -19.22
C VAL A 120 -6.82 -0.27 -18.87
N ASP A 121 -7.35 0.65 -19.67
CA ASP A 121 -7.37 2.08 -19.39
C ASP A 121 -8.82 2.52 -19.07
N PRO A 122 -9.16 2.70 -17.78
CA PRO A 122 -10.50 3.07 -17.34
C PRO A 122 -10.61 4.56 -17.01
N THR A 123 -9.81 5.39 -17.69
CA THR A 123 -9.90 6.85 -17.59
C THR A 123 -11.20 7.32 -18.25
N LEU A 124 -12.09 7.92 -17.47
CA LEU A 124 -13.36 8.48 -17.92
C LEU A 124 -13.22 9.94 -18.41
N TYR A 125 -12.27 10.69 -17.85
CA TYR A 125 -11.98 12.07 -18.23
C TYR A 125 -10.48 12.37 -18.07
N GLY A 126 -9.92 13.15 -18.99
CA GLY A 126 -8.51 13.55 -18.95
C GLY A 126 -7.56 12.40 -19.31
N LYS A 127 -6.51 12.22 -18.51
CA LYS A 127 -5.52 11.13 -18.64
C LYS A 127 -5.21 10.50 -17.28
N ASN A 128 -4.63 9.31 -17.28
CA ASN A 128 -4.13 8.69 -16.05
C ASN A 128 -2.83 9.38 -15.58
N TYR A 129 -2.81 9.87 -14.35
CA TYR A 129 -1.64 10.50 -13.71
C TYR A 129 -1.00 9.62 -12.63
N PHE A 130 -1.65 8.53 -12.23
CA PHE A 130 -1.15 7.69 -11.16
C PHE A 130 0.12 6.96 -11.60
N LEU A 131 1.10 6.92 -10.70
CA LEU A 131 2.35 6.20 -10.93
C LEU A 131 2.12 4.70 -10.94
N LYS A 132 2.99 3.99 -11.68
CA LYS A 132 3.01 2.53 -11.66
C LYS A 132 3.31 2.02 -10.27
N GLN A 133 2.65 0.94 -9.89
CA GLN A 133 2.79 0.34 -8.57
C GLN A 133 3.62 -0.94 -8.65
N LYS A 134 4.42 -1.20 -7.62
CA LYS A 134 5.16 -2.48 -7.53
C LYS A 134 4.29 -3.51 -6.84
N TYR A 135 4.41 -4.77 -7.26
CA TYR A 135 3.68 -5.87 -6.61
C TYR A 135 4.09 -6.05 -5.14
N THR A 136 5.37 -5.83 -4.83
CA THR A 136 5.93 -5.89 -3.47
C THR A 136 5.24 -4.89 -2.53
N ASP A 137 4.93 -3.68 -3.00
CA ASP A 137 4.17 -2.68 -2.24
C ASP A 137 2.73 -3.13 -1.98
N ILE A 138 2.10 -3.79 -2.96
CA ILE A 138 0.76 -4.36 -2.81
C ILE A 138 0.75 -5.47 -1.74
N GLN A 139 1.74 -6.36 -1.80
CA GLN A 139 1.89 -7.43 -0.81
C GLN A 139 2.11 -6.87 0.59
N LEU A 140 2.97 -5.85 0.74
CA LEU A 140 3.22 -5.21 2.02
C LEU A 140 1.96 -4.54 2.59
N ASN A 141 1.20 -3.84 1.75
CA ASN A 141 -0.08 -3.27 2.15
C ASN A 141 -1.05 -4.35 2.65
N ASP A 142 -1.15 -5.49 1.96
CA ASP A 142 -2.04 -6.58 2.37
C ASP A 142 -1.57 -7.28 3.66
N ILE A 143 -0.26 -7.46 3.84
CA ILE A 143 0.32 -7.98 5.09
C ILE A 143 -0.07 -7.08 6.28
N ASN A 144 0.09 -5.76 6.12
CA ASN A 144 -0.21 -4.79 7.19
C ASN A 144 -1.70 -4.72 7.51
N ASN A 145 -2.57 -4.91 6.51
CA ASN A 145 -4.02 -4.83 6.69
C ASN A 145 -4.67 -6.15 7.13
N LEU A 146 -4.04 -7.30 6.86
CA LEU A 146 -4.60 -8.63 7.10
C LEU A 146 -5.10 -8.83 8.54
N PRO A 147 -4.39 -8.42 9.62
CA PRO A 147 -4.87 -8.62 10.98
C PRO A 147 -6.25 -8.00 11.24
N SER A 148 -6.44 -6.75 10.83
CA SER A 148 -7.72 -6.04 10.98
C SER A 148 -8.85 -6.72 10.19
N ILE A 149 -8.54 -7.17 8.97
CA ILE A 149 -9.49 -7.90 8.12
C ILE A 149 -9.89 -9.22 8.78
N VAL A 150 -8.93 -10.01 9.27
CA VAL A 150 -9.16 -11.28 9.97
C VAL A 150 -10.03 -11.08 11.20
N HIS A 151 -9.74 -10.08 12.04
CA HIS A 151 -10.56 -9.79 13.21
C HIS A 151 -12.00 -9.43 12.85
N SER A 152 -12.19 -8.66 11.77
CA SER A 152 -13.53 -8.35 11.27
C SER A 152 -14.26 -9.60 10.77
N CYS A 153 -13.60 -10.47 10.00
CA CYS A 153 -14.21 -11.71 9.52
C CYS A 153 -14.57 -12.66 10.66
N ARG A 154 -13.70 -12.80 11.67
CA ARG A 154 -13.97 -13.61 12.87
C ARG A 154 -15.19 -13.12 13.63
N ARG A 155 -15.31 -11.82 13.89
CA ARG A 155 -16.49 -11.24 14.55
C ARG A 155 -17.77 -11.54 13.76
N ASN A 156 -17.75 -11.32 12.45
CA ASN A 156 -18.91 -11.65 11.60
C ASN A 156 -19.29 -13.13 11.69
N CYS A 157 -18.32 -14.06 11.72
CA CYS A 157 -18.62 -15.50 11.84
C CYS A 157 -19.21 -15.85 13.20
N ILE A 158 -18.66 -15.30 14.29
CA ILE A 158 -19.18 -15.48 15.66
C ILE A 158 -20.61 -14.95 15.76
N ASP A 159 -20.88 -13.77 15.19
CA ASP A 159 -22.22 -13.17 15.22
C ASP A 159 -23.21 -14.00 14.40
N LEU A 160 -22.78 -14.55 13.26
CA LEU A 160 -23.58 -15.47 12.46
C LEU A 160 -23.85 -16.79 13.21
N GLU A 161 -22.89 -17.35 13.94
CA GLU A 161 -23.09 -18.61 14.68
C GLU A 161 -24.01 -18.44 15.89
N ASN A 162 -23.81 -17.37 16.67
CA ASN A 162 -24.43 -17.24 17.99
C ASN A 162 -25.75 -16.46 17.99
N ASN A 163 -26.05 -15.72 16.93
CA ASN A 163 -27.27 -14.93 16.82
C ASN A 163 -28.09 -15.36 15.60
N GLU A 164 -29.39 -15.02 15.59
CA GLU A 164 -30.26 -15.16 14.41
C GLU A 164 -29.94 -14.10 13.32
N VAL A 165 -28.65 -13.85 13.10
CA VAL A 165 -28.16 -12.93 12.08
C VAL A 165 -28.12 -13.65 10.73
N THR A 166 -28.62 -12.93 9.73
CA THR A 166 -28.63 -13.34 8.33
C THR A 166 -27.27 -13.10 7.67
N LEU A 167 -26.84 -13.99 6.76
CA LEU A 167 -25.67 -13.76 5.93
C LEU A 167 -25.89 -12.58 4.98
N LEU A 168 -25.14 -11.50 5.16
CA LEU A 168 -25.23 -10.28 4.35
C LEU A 168 -24.12 -10.20 3.31
N LYS A 169 -24.39 -9.41 2.25
CA LYS A 169 -23.42 -9.02 1.21
C LYS A 169 -22.12 -8.45 1.77
N SER A 170 -22.20 -7.65 2.83
CA SER A 170 -21.04 -7.05 3.51
C SER A 170 -20.10 -8.12 4.10
N HIS A 171 -20.65 -9.21 4.64
CA HIS A 171 -19.86 -10.33 5.18
C HIS A 171 -19.05 -10.99 4.06
N VAL A 172 -19.69 -11.29 2.93
CA VAL A 172 -19.03 -11.90 1.76
C VAL A 172 -17.98 -10.96 1.17
N LYS A 173 -18.29 -9.66 0.99
CA LYS A 173 -17.32 -8.68 0.48
C LYS A 173 -16.06 -8.64 1.36
N LYS A 174 -16.21 -8.66 2.69
CA LYS A 174 -15.08 -8.65 3.62
C LYS A 174 -14.27 -9.95 3.57
N PHE A 175 -14.95 -11.09 3.48
CA PHE A 175 -14.32 -12.40 3.30
C PHE A 175 -13.48 -12.45 2.01
N ILE A 176 -13.99 -11.95 0.89
CA ILE A 176 -13.23 -11.90 -0.38
C ILE A 176 -11.99 -11.01 -0.26
N VAL A 177 -12.07 -9.90 0.48
CA VAL A 177 -10.87 -9.09 0.77
C VAL A 177 -9.84 -9.89 1.54
N MET A 178 -10.25 -10.68 2.53
CA MET A 178 -9.35 -11.58 3.26
C MET A 178 -8.67 -12.59 2.32
N LEU A 179 -9.44 -13.24 1.44
CA LEU A 179 -8.88 -14.20 0.48
C LEU A 179 -7.86 -13.56 -0.47
N LYS A 180 -8.13 -12.34 -0.94
CA LYS A 180 -7.17 -11.59 -1.77
C LYS A 180 -5.85 -11.34 -1.05
N CYS A 181 -5.91 -10.89 0.21
CA CYS A 181 -4.70 -10.70 1.00
C CYS A 181 -3.91 -12.02 1.16
N ILE A 182 -4.62 -13.13 1.45
CA ILE A 182 -4.00 -14.46 1.58
C ILE A 182 -3.31 -14.87 0.27
N LEU A 183 -3.96 -14.70 -0.87
CA LEU A 183 -3.41 -15.03 -2.19
C LEU A 183 -2.19 -14.16 -2.51
N ASN A 184 -2.28 -12.84 -2.30
CA ASN A 184 -1.18 -11.92 -2.55
C ASN A 184 0.07 -12.23 -1.69
N ILE A 185 -0.11 -12.58 -0.41
CA ILE A 185 0.98 -13.02 0.47
C ILE A 185 1.63 -14.31 -0.03
N ASN A 186 0.88 -15.13 -0.76
CA ASN A 186 1.40 -16.33 -1.42
C ASN A 186 1.96 -16.06 -2.83
N GLY A 187 2.04 -14.79 -3.27
CA GLY A 187 2.55 -14.41 -4.59
C GLY A 187 1.55 -14.65 -5.73
N ILE A 188 0.29 -14.89 -5.39
CA ILE A 188 -0.78 -15.16 -6.36
C ILE A 188 -1.61 -13.89 -6.49
N PHE A 189 -1.34 -13.10 -7.53
CA PHE A 189 -2.16 -11.93 -7.82
C PHE A 189 -3.53 -12.36 -8.37
N SER A 190 -4.57 -12.04 -7.61
CA SER A 190 -5.95 -12.42 -7.96
C SER A 190 -6.92 -11.28 -7.80
N TYR A 191 -7.88 -11.23 -8.71
CA TYR A 191 -8.88 -10.18 -8.80
C TYR A 191 -10.21 -10.75 -9.28
N GLY A 192 -11.27 -9.94 -9.18
CA GLY A 192 -12.62 -10.42 -9.45
C GLY A 192 -13.14 -11.40 -8.40
N TYR A 193 -14.45 -11.63 -8.38
CA TYR A 193 -15.05 -12.53 -7.38
C TYR A 193 -14.76 -14.01 -7.71
N GLN A 194 -14.98 -14.41 -8.96
CA GLN A 194 -14.85 -15.81 -9.37
C GLN A 194 -13.39 -16.26 -9.41
N LYS A 195 -12.49 -15.45 -9.99
CA LYS A 195 -11.08 -15.79 -10.10
C LYS A 195 -10.41 -15.87 -8.71
N VAL A 196 -10.75 -14.98 -7.77
CA VAL A 196 -10.29 -15.09 -6.37
C VAL A 196 -10.71 -16.41 -5.73
N MET A 197 -11.95 -16.86 -5.92
CA MET A 197 -12.38 -18.15 -5.39
C MET A 197 -11.63 -19.31 -6.04
N ASN A 198 -11.46 -19.29 -7.36
CA ASN A 198 -10.75 -20.34 -8.08
C ASN A 198 -9.28 -20.43 -7.65
N ASP A 199 -8.58 -19.29 -7.61
CA ASP A 199 -7.18 -19.23 -7.17
C ASP A 199 -7.04 -19.65 -5.70
N PHE A 200 -8.03 -19.32 -4.87
CA PHE A 200 -8.10 -19.79 -3.49
C PHE A 200 -8.28 -21.31 -3.40
N TYR A 201 -9.15 -21.91 -4.22
CA TYR A 201 -9.33 -23.36 -4.27
C TYR A 201 -8.06 -24.07 -4.73
N ASN A 202 -7.37 -23.54 -5.75
CA ASN A 202 -6.08 -24.06 -6.19
C ASN A 202 -5.05 -23.99 -5.06
N LEU A 203 -4.98 -22.87 -4.34
CA LEU A 203 -4.10 -22.75 -3.17
C LEU A 203 -4.45 -23.78 -2.08
N CYS A 204 -5.74 -24.01 -1.80
CA CYS A 204 -6.17 -25.04 -0.87
C CYS A 204 -5.76 -26.43 -1.33
N GLU A 205 -5.91 -26.75 -2.62
CA GLU A 205 -5.49 -28.02 -3.21
C GLU A 205 -3.98 -28.24 -3.06
N GLU A 206 -3.16 -27.25 -3.43
CA GLU A 206 -1.70 -27.27 -3.29
C GLU A 206 -1.25 -27.47 -1.83
N LYS A 207 -2.02 -26.98 -0.87
CA LYS A 207 -1.74 -27.13 0.57
C LYS A 207 -2.35 -28.39 1.18
N GLY A 208 -3.06 -29.22 0.40
CA GLY A 208 -3.74 -30.41 0.91
C GLY A 208 -4.92 -30.10 1.83
N LEU A 209 -5.51 -28.91 1.68
CA LEU A 209 -6.62 -28.40 2.48
C LEU A 209 -7.97 -28.46 1.75
N LEU A 210 -8.00 -28.87 0.48
CA LEU A 210 -9.24 -28.90 -0.31
C LEU A 210 -10.20 -29.97 0.24
N ASP A 211 -11.40 -29.55 0.66
CA ASP A 211 -12.49 -30.39 1.16
C ASP A 211 -13.83 -29.99 0.50
N LYS A 212 -14.81 -30.89 0.48
CA LYS A 212 -16.18 -30.66 0.01
C LYS A 212 -16.80 -29.41 0.63
N LYS A 213 -16.52 -29.14 1.90
CA LYS A 213 -16.97 -27.94 2.62
C LYS A 213 -16.55 -26.63 1.94
N ILE A 214 -15.33 -26.58 1.42
CA ILE A 214 -14.78 -25.42 0.73
C ILE A 214 -15.46 -25.24 -0.64
N LEU A 215 -15.66 -26.35 -1.36
CA LEU A 215 -16.26 -26.35 -2.69
C LEU A 215 -17.76 -25.99 -2.70
N ASN A 216 -18.44 -26.17 -1.55
CA ASN A 216 -19.86 -25.87 -1.42
C ASN A 216 -20.19 -24.37 -1.40
N PHE A 217 -19.22 -23.50 -1.08
CA PHE A 217 -19.50 -22.06 -1.02
C PHE A 217 -19.47 -21.42 -2.42
N LYS A 218 -20.59 -20.84 -2.86
CA LYS A 218 -20.64 -20.07 -4.12
C LYS A 218 -21.15 -18.65 -3.88
N ILE A 219 -20.34 -17.67 -4.27
CA ILE A 219 -20.67 -16.23 -4.13
C ILE A 219 -22.00 -15.89 -4.78
N LYS A 220 -22.25 -16.42 -6.00
CA LYS A 220 -23.46 -16.14 -6.78
C LYS A 220 -24.75 -16.53 -6.05
N GLU A 221 -24.69 -17.56 -5.22
CA GLU A 221 -25.85 -18.08 -4.47
C GLU A 221 -26.28 -17.09 -3.39
N VAL A 222 -25.33 -16.45 -2.69
CA VAL A 222 -25.61 -15.37 -1.71
C VAL A 222 -26.11 -14.08 -2.36
N THR A 223 -25.74 -13.85 -3.63
CA THR A 223 -26.12 -12.63 -4.37
C THR A 223 -27.52 -12.69 -4.99
N SER A 224 -28.11 -13.88 -5.10
CA SER A 224 -29.40 -14.10 -5.77
C SER A 224 -30.53 -14.18 -4.74
N LYS A 225 -31.66 -13.50 -4.97
CA LYS A 225 -32.85 -13.52 -4.07
C LYS A 225 -33.54 -14.90 -3.95
N ASN A 226 -33.04 -15.94 -4.64
CA ASN A 226 -33.72 -17.22 -4.83
C ASN A 226 -33.03 -18.42 -4.12
N TYR A 227 -32.18 -18.18 -3.11
CA TYR A 227 -31.35 -19.25 -2.54
C TYR A 227 -31.67 -19.56 -1.07
N ASN A 228 -31.37 -20.80 -0.64
CA ASN A 228 -31.47 -21.22 0.76
C ASN A 228 -30.38 -20.53 1.59
N LEU A 229 -30.78 -19.48 2.31
CA LEU A 229 -29.90 -18.63 3.09
C LEU A 229 -29.22 -19.38 4.25
N SER A 230 -29.83 -20.48 4.73
CA SER A 230 -29.26 -21.33 5.78
C SER A 230 -28.09 -22.14 5.26
N GLU A 231 -28.22 -22.79 4.10
CA GLU A 231 -27.14 -23.57 3.47
C GLU A 231 -25.96 -22.66 3.07
N ALA A 232 -26.26 -21.47 2.53
CA ALA A 232 -25.23 -20.49 2.20
C ALA A 232 -24.47 -19.99 3.43
N LYS A 233 -25.18 -19.78 4.55
CA LYS A 233 -24.58 -19.42 5.84
C LYS A 233 -23.67 -20.53 6.36
N GLU A 234 -24.12 -21.77 6.31
CA GLU A 234 -23.33 -22.94 6.74
C GLU A 234 -22.05 -23.09 5.90
N ALA A 235 -22.18 -23.06 4.57
CA ALA A 235 -21.02 -23.12 3.66
C ALA A 235 -20.04 -21.96 3.88
N PHE A 236 -20.56 -20.74 4.16
CA PHE A 236 -19.74 -19.58 4.47
C PHE A 236 -18.97 -19.74 5.79
N LEU A 237 -19.59 -20.30 6.83
CA LEU A 237 -18.93 -20.56 8.11
C LEU A 237 -17.85 -21.63 7.96
N ASP A 238 -18.17 -22.72 7.26
CA ASP A 238 -17.25 -23.84 7.00
C ASP A 238 -15.98 -23.39 6.27
N ILE A 239 -16.10 -22.60 5.19
CA ILE A 239 -14.93 -22.10 4.46
C ILE A 239 -14.11 -21.11 5.30
N ASN A 240 -14.74 -20.26 6.11
CA ASN A 240 -14.02 -19.35 7.01
C ASN A 240 -13.25 -20.11 8.08
N LYS A 241 -13.82 -21.20 8.62
CA LYS A 241 -13.17 -22.07 9.59
C LYS A 241 -11.87 -22.66 9.03
N VAL A 242 -11.90 -23.19 7.80
CA VAL A 242 -10.69 -23.69 7.12
C VAL A 242 -9.62 -22.60 7.03
N VAL A 243 -10.00 -21.39 6.62
CA VAL A 243 -9.07 -20.26 6.51
C VAL A 243 -8.45 -19.94 7.88
N PHE A 244 -9.27 -19.83 8.92
CA PHE A 244 -8.80 -19.41 10.25
C PHE A 244 -7.90 -20.45 10.91
N GLU A 245 -8.21 -21.73 10.77
CA GLU A 245 -7.51 -22.82 11.44
C GLU A 245 -6.24 -23.24 10.69
N ASN A 246 -6.20 -23.13 9.35
CA ASN A 246 -5.11 -23.70 8.56
C ASN A 246 -4.27 -22.65 7.84
N LEU A 247 -4.89 -21.76 7.07
CA LEU A 247 -4.16 -20.86 6.17
C LEU A 247 -3.51 -19.69 6.92
N LEU A 248 -4.15 -19.16 7.96
CA LEU A 248 -3.57 -18.08 8.76
C LEU A 248 -2.34 -18.54 9.55
N GLU A 249 -2.28 -19.80 9.99
CA GLU A 249 -1.09 -20.34 10.65
C GLU A 249 0.09 -20.43 9.68
N LEU A 250 -0.15 -20.89 8.44
CA LEU A 250 0.86 -20.95 7.39
C LEU A 250 1.37 -19.56 7.01
N ILE A 251 0.48 -18.56 6.93
CA ILE A 251 0.84 -17.17 6.68
C ILE A 251 1.65 -16.61 7.84
N ASN A 252 1.23 -16.82 9.09
CA ASN A 252 1.98 -16.37 10.26
C ASN A 252 3.37 -17.01 10.30
N LYS A 253 3.52 -18.29 9.95
CA LYS A 253 4.84 -18.94 9.82
C LYS A 253 5.69 -18.32 8.70
N LYS A 254 5.08 -17.92 7.58
CA LYS A 254 5.78 -17.27 6.46
C LYS A 254 6.21 -15.84 6.80
N ILE A 255 5.34 -15.08 7.48
CA ILE A 255 5.62 -13.73 7.98
C ILE A 255 6.70 -13.80 9.07
N ASN A 256 6.57 -14.72 10.03
CA ASN A 256 7.51 -14.86 11.15
C ASN A 256 8.84 -15.51 10.76
N LYS A 257 8.92 -16.27 9.66
CA LYS A 257 10.21 -16.71 9.09
C LYS A 257 11.03 -15.54 8.53
N ASN A 258 10.38 -14.42 8.24
CA ASN A 258 11.02 -13.17 7.86
C ASN A 258 10.95 -12.20 9.04
N GLU A 259 11.63 -12.52 10.16
CA GLU A 259 12.01 -11.44 11.08
C GLU A 259 12.66 -10.34 10.25
N PRO A 260 12.23 -9.08 10.40
CA PRO A 260 12.77 -8.04 9.57
C PRO A 260 14.27 -8.00 9.80
N VAL A 261 15.05 -8.03 8.71
CA VAL A 261 16.50 -7.81 8.82
C VAL A 261 16.66 -6.39 9.33
N ILE A 262 17.14 -6.27 10.57
CA ILE A 262 17.32 -4.99 11.23
C ILE A 262 18.66 -4.44 10.77
N SER A 263 18.65 -3.17 10.37
CA SER A 263 19.87 -2.41 10.15
C SER A 263 19.81 -1.11 10.94
N CYS A 264 20.96 -0.63 11.37
CA CYS A 264 21.08 0.62 12.12
C CYS A 264 21.89 1.62 11.32
N MET A 265 21.43 2.87 11.30
CA MET A 265 22.02 3.97 10.57
C MET A 265 22.51 5.03 11.54
N GLY A 266 23.73 5.53 11.35
CA GLY A 266 24.37 6.49 12.23
C GLY A 266 24.58 7.85 11.56
N ILE A 267 23.80 8.85 11.96
CA ILE A 267 24.03 10.26 11.58
C ILE A 267 25.09 10.81 12.52
N VAL A 268 26.29 11.13 12.01
CA VAL A 268 27.30 11.85 12.80
C VAL A 268 27.24 13.32 12.48
N SER A 269 27.01 14.14 13.50
CA SER A 269 26.93 15.60 13.39
C SER A 269 28.11 16.28 14.10
N CYS A 270 28.56 17.41 13.55
CA CYS A 270 29.53 18.29 14.18
C CYS A 270 29.10 19.75 13.98
N LYS A 271 29.12 20.55 15.04
CA LYS A 271 28.73 21.97 14.98
C LYS A 271 29.98 22.85 14.88
N LYS A 272 30.07 23.66 13.82
CA LYS A 272 31.17 24.62 13.60
C LYS A 272 30.60 25.96 13.18
N ASN A 273 31.02 27.04 13.84
CA ASN A 273 30.60 28.42 13.52
C ASN A 273 29.08 28.60 13.40
N ASN A 274 28.32 28.01 14.32
CA ASN A 274 26.84 27.93 14.32
C ASN A 274 26.20 27.04 13.26
N ASP A 275 26.94 26.51 12.29
CA ASP A 275 26.42 25.58 11.29
C ASP A 275 26.56 24.13 11.74
N ILE A 276 25.58 23.30 11.36
CA ILE A 276 25.60 21.86 11.56
C ILE A 276 26.16 21.20 10.29
N TYR A 277 27.14 20.34 10.48
CA TYR A 277 27.70 19.51 9.42
C TYR A 277 27.42 18.04 9.73
N VAL A 278 27.20 17.24 8.68
CA VAL A 278 27.02 15.79 8.79
C VAL A 278 27.96 15.05 7.85
N ALA A 279 28.39 13.86 8.28
CA ALA A 279 29.19 12.97 7.46
C ALA A 279 28.28 12.15 6.51
N LEU A 280 28.55 12.20 5.21
CA LEU A 280 27.94 11.33 4.20
C LEU A 280 29.01 10.59 3.40
N LEU A 281 28.65 9.40 2.93
CA LEU A 281 29.43 8.59 1.99
C LEU A 281 28.80 8.65 0.61
N ARG A 282 29.61 8.48 -0.44
CA ARG A 282 29.13 8.29 -1.81
C ARG A 282 29.54 6.93 -2.32
N ASP A 283 28.57 6.16 -2.81
CA ASP A 283 28.81 4.85 -3.41
C ASP A 283 29.28 4.96 -4.89
N VAL A 284 29.69 3.83 -5.47
CA VAL A 284 30.04 3.70 -6.90
C VAL A 284 28.91 4.14 -7.86
N ASN A 285 27.65 4.13 -7.41
CA ASN A 285 26.48 4.55 -8.18
C ASN A 285 26.19 6.05 -8.07
N ASN A 286 27.07 6.82 -7.41
CA ASN A 286 26.92 8.24 -7.11
C ASN A 286 25.76 8.58 -6.15
N CYS A 287 25.28 7.61 -5.37
CA CYS A 287 24.30 7.86 -4.31
C CYS A 287 25.01 8.35 -3.06
N TRP A 288 24.60 9.49 -2.52
CA TRP A 288 25.03 9.94 -1.19
C TRP A 288 24.15 9.33 -0.12
N VAL A 289 24.77 8.68 0.86
CA VAL A 289 24.11 7.92 1.92
C VAL A 289 24.76 8.14 3.29
N ILE A 290 23.96 7.90 4.32
CA ILE A 290 24.39 7.89 5.72
C ILE A 290 24.88 6.48 6.07
N PRO A 291 25.95 6.33 6.87
CA PRO A 291 26.48 5.04 7.25
C PRO A 291 25.43 4.11 7.88
N LYS A 292 25.37 2.86 7.45
CA LYS A 292 24.39 1.87 7.92
C LYS A 292 24.86 0.43 7.67
N GLY A 293 24.41 -0.48 8.54
CA GLY A 293 24.46 -1.91 8.22
C GLY A 293 23.74 -2.77 9.24
N HIS A 294 23.92 -4.08 9.10
CA HIS A 294 23.05 -5.09 9.71
C HIS A 294 23.33 -5.27 11.20
N LEU A 295 22.27 -5.54 11.97
CA LEU A 295 22.41 -5.93 13.37
C LEU A 295 23.14 -7.28 13.46
N GLU A 296 24.27 -7.32 14.14
CA GLU A 296 25.00 -8.55 14.42
C GLU A 296 24.61 -9.19 15.76
N LYS A 297 25.04 -10.43 15.99
CA LYS A 297 24.76 -11.14 17.24
C LYS A 297 25.47 -10.46 18.41
N ASN A 298 24.70 -10.20 19.46
CA ASN A 298 25.13 -9.60 20.73
C ASN A 298 25.41 -8.09 20.69
N GLU A 299 24.92 -7.38 19.68
CA GLU A 299 24.94 -5.91 19.65
C GLU A 299 23.59 -5.32 20.07
N THR A 300 23.62 -4.16 20.73
CA THR A 300 22.48 -3.25 20.78
C THR A 300 22.38 -2.45 19.48
N PHE A 301 21.20 -1.91 19.18
CA PHE A 301 21.02 -1.11 17.96
C PHE A 301 21.94 0.14 17.89
N ILE A 302 22.30 0.71 19.03
CA ILE A 302 23.21 1.86 19.10
C ILE A 302 24.64 1.40 18.83
N GLU A 303 25.06 0.25 19.40
CA GLU A 303 26.38 -0.34 19.13
C GLU A 303 26.53 -0.71 17.66
N THR A 304 25.50 -1.27 17.02
CA THR A 304 25.50 -1.51 15.56
C THR A 304 25.71 -0.20 14.80
N ALA A 305 24.98 0.88 15.11
CA ALA A 305 25.18 2.16 14.42
C ALA A 305 26.60 2.73 14.64
N ILE A 306 27.18 2.55 15.83
CA ILE A 306 28.56 2.96 16.15
C ILE A 306 29.58 2.15 15.32
N ARG A 307 29.41 0.82 15.25
CA ARG A 307 30.28 -0.06 14.46
C ARG A 307 30.23 0.30 12.99
N GLU A 308 29.04 0.45 12.42
CA GLU A 308 28.85 0.77 10.99
C GLU A 308 29.43 2.13 10.62
N VAL A 309 29.24 3.15 11.47
CA VAL A 309 29.94 4.44 11.29
C VAL A 309 31.44 4.23 11.28
N LYS A 310 31.99 3.43 12.22
CA LYS A 310 33.43 3.18 12.27
C LYS A 310 33.94 2.42 11.05
N GLU A 311 33.23 1.39 10.60
CA GLU A 311 33.64 0.55 9.47
C GLU A 311 33.56 1.31 8.15
N GLU A 312 32.43 1.96 7.85
CA GLU A 312 32.21 2.58 6.55
C GLU A 312 32.90 3.96 6.40
N THR A 313 33.17 4.67 7.51
CA THR A 313 33.74 6.04 7.48
C THR A 313 35.07 6.22 8.20
N ASN A 314 35.48 5.26 9.05
CA ASN A 314 36.58 5.38 10.00
C ASN A 314 36.41 6.43 11.13
N ILE A 315 35.24 7.09 11.25
CA ILE A 315 34.95 8.01 12.35
C ILE A 315 34.79 7.23 13.66
N ASP A 316 35.52 7.66 14.69
CA ASP A 316 35.41 7.13 16.05
C ASP A 316 34.31 7.86 16.84
N ILE A 317 33.23 7.13 17.14
CA ILE A 317 32.15 7.54 18.05
C ILE A 317 31.92 6.47 19.12
N ASN A 318 31.30 6.86 20.23
CA ASN A 318 30.88 5.93 21.28
C ASN A 318 29.51 6.34 21.86
N THR A 319 29.04 5.61 22.86
CA THR A 319 27.73 5.83 23.48
C THR A 319 27.56 7.21 24.13
N HIS A 320 28.63 7.92 24.49
CA HIS A 320 28.55 9.31 24.99
C HIS A 320 28.27 10.32 23.88
N ASN A 321 28.55 9.97 22.62
CA ASN A 321 28.22 10.82 21.48
C ASN A 321 26.74 10.69 21.09
N PHE A 322 26.03 9.69 21.60
CA PHE A 322 24.62 9.46 21.26
C PHE A 322 23.74 10.61 21.75
N VAL A 323 22.89 11.11 20.84
CA VAL A 323 21.94 12.19 21.13
C VAL A 323 20.53 11.61 21.28
N ASP A 324 19.99 11.05 20.20
CA ASP A 324 18.64 10.47 20.20
C ASP A 324 18.44 9.55 18.98
N LYS A 325 17.35 8.78 18.99
CA LYS A 325 16.81 8.09 17.82
C LYS A 325 15.93 9.05 17.03
N VAL A 326 16.30 9.32 15.78
CA VAL A 326 15.66 10.37 14.96
C VAL A 326 14.68 9.83 13.93
N GLY A 327 14.68 8.51 13.73
CA GLY A 327 13.71 7.87 12.84
C GLY A 327 13.78 6.35 12.82
N GLU A 328 12.78 5.76 12.17
CA GLU A 328 12.84 4.40 11.66
C GLU A 328 11.89 4.26 10.47
N TYR A 329 12.21 3.36 9.55
CA TYR A 329 11.33 3.03 8.43
C TYR A 329 11.47 1.56 8.02
N LYS A 330 10.47 1.05 7.32
CA LYS A 330 10.41 -0.34 6.85
C LYS A 330 10.19 -0.36 5.36
N TYR A 331 10.90 -1.24 4.65
CA TYR A 331 10.67 -1.52 3.24
C TYR A 331 10.90 -3.00 2.93
N CYS A 332 10.35 -3.50 1.82
CA CYS A 332 10.62 -4.84 1.35
C CYS A 332 11.75 -4.79 0.31
N SER A 333 12.82 -5.57 0.49
CA SER A 333 13.91 -5.66 -0.47
C SER A 333 13.45 -6.39 -1.73
N ASP A 334 13.42 -5.71 -2.88
CA ASP A 334 12.97 -6.26 -4.17
C ASP A 334 13.80 -7.49 -4.62
N LEU A 335 15.07 -7.60 -4.18
CA LEU A 335 15.98 -8.70 -4.54
C LEU A 335 15.77 -9.96 -3.68
N GLU A 336 15.33 -9.79 -2.43
CA GLU A 336 15.34 -10.88 -1.43
C GLU A 336 13.93 -11.23 -0.93
N GLY A 337 12.92 -10.40 -1.22
CA GLY A 337 11.57 -10.54 -0.65
C GLY A 337 11.53 -10.41 0.88
N THR A 338 12.61 -9.87 1.46
CA THR A 338 12.81 -9.78 2.91
C THR A 338 12.45 -8.38 3.39
N MET A 339 11.66 -8.31 4.46
CA MET A 339 11.36 -7.07 5.15
C MET A 339 12.63 -6.53 5.82
N LYS A 340 12.99 -5.27 5.54
CA LYS A 340 14.09 -4.57 6.20
C LYS A 340 13.53 -3.50 7.12
N LEU A 341 14.07 -3.40 8.34
CA LEU A 341 13.76 -2.35 9.30
C LEU A 341 15.02 -1.53 9.55
N ILE A 342 15.00 -0.26 9.16
CA ILE A 342 16.11 0.67 9.39
C ILE A 342 15.80 1.53 10.61
N LYS A 343 16.69 1.54 11.59
CA LYS A 343 16.63 2.43 12.77
C LYS A 343 17.71 3.49 12.66
N ILE A 344 17.36 4.76 12.86
CA ILE A 344 18.25 5.90 12.61
C ILE A 344 18.57 6.59 13.93
N TYR A 345 19.86 6.75 14.20
CA TYR A 345 20.39 7.35 15.43
C TYR A 345 21.27 8.54 15.11
N LEU A 346 21.19 9.57 15.95
CA LEU A 346 21.99 10.77 15.86
C LEU A 346 23.12 10.73 16.89
N PHE A 347 24.33 11.03 16.43
CA PHE A 347 25.52 11.19 17.24
C PHE A 347 26.10 12.59 17.02
N LYS A 348 26.71 13.14 18.07
CA LYS A 348 27.37 14.44 18.05
C LYS A 348 28.83 14.33 18.47
N ILE A 349 29.69 14.93 17.67
CA ILE A 349 31.13 15.09 17.95
C ILE A 349 31.52 16.57 17.93
N ASP A 350 32.58 16.92 18.66
CA ASP A 350 33.02 18.31 18.82
C ASP A 350 33.98 18.78 17.72
N GLU A 351 34.65 17.84 17.05
CA GLU A 351 35.64 18.11 16.01
C GLU A 351 35.47 17.18 14.83
N PHE A 352 35.76 17.69 13.63
CA PHE A 352 35.77 16.86 12.42
C PHE A 352 36.84 15.78 12.53
N GLN A 353 36.46 14.58 12.10
CA GLN A 353 37.38 13.48 11.92
C GLN A 353 37.57 13.21 10.42
N PRO A 354 38.76 12.73 9.99
CA PRO A 354 38.98 12.35 8.61
C PRO A 354 38.04 11.20 8.24
N ILE A 355 37.37 11.33 7.10
CA ILE A 355 36.52 10.27 6.56
C ILE A 355 37.37 9.42 5.61
N ILE A 356 37.43 8.12 5.88
CA ILE A 356 38.06 7.13 5.00
C ILE A 356 36.95 6.16 4.59
N PRO A 357 36.38 6.33 3.38
CA PRO A 357 35.33 5.45 2.87
C PRO A 357 35.84 4.01 2.73
N LEU A 358 35.00 3.05 3.13
CA LEU A 358 35.31 1.62 2.99
C LEU A 358 35.12 1.16 1.53
N ALA A 359 36.23 0.92 0.84
CA ALA A 359 36.21 0.53 -0.57
C ALA A 359 35.61 -0.87 -0.80
N GLU A 360 35.73 -1.78 0.17
CA GLU A 360 35.18 -3.13 0.14
C GLU A 360 33.63 -3.15 0.06
N GLU A 361 32.98 -2.07 0.48
CA GLU A 361 31.53 -1.87 0.38
C GLU A 361 31.13 -0.87 -0.72
N ASP A 362 32.00 -0.72 -1.73
CA ASP A 362 31.77 0.13 -2.90
C ASP A 362 31.59 1.63 -2.56
N PHE A 363 32.12 2.10 -1.42
CA PHE A 363 32.19 3.54 -1.14
C PHE A 363 33.44 4.17 -1.76
N VAL A 364 33.25 5.23 -2.54
CA VAL A 364 34.31 5.87 -3.33
C VAL A 364 34.70 7.27 -2.84
N ASP A 365 33.90 7.89 -1.98
CA ASP A 365 34.11 9.24 -1.45
C ASP A 365 33.34 9.43 -0.15
N GLY A 366 33.76 10.40 0.67
CA GLY A 366 33.14 10.70 1.95
C GLY A 366 33.41 12.14 2.39
N LYS A 367 32.38 12.85 2.84
CA LYS A 367 32.45 14.29 3.10
C LYS A 367 31.66 14.72 4.32
N TRP A 368 32.22 15.68 5.03
CA TRP A 368 31.47 16.56 5.92
C TRP A 368 30.76 17.62 5.08
N LEU A 369 29.44 17.64 5.12
CA LEU A 369 28.62 18.58 4.37
C LEU A 369 27.77 19.41 5.33
N PRO A 370 27.55 20.72 5.03
CA PRO A 370 26.52 21.49 5.71
C PRO A 370 25.18 20.75 5.66
N LEU A 371 24.39 20.83 6.72
CA LEU A 371 23.14 20.08 6.85
C LEU A 371 22.18 20.29 5.66
N SER A 372 22.04 21.52 5.19
CA SER A 372 21.22 21.84 4.02
C SER A 372 21.70 21.12 2.75
N GLU A 373 23.01 21.15 2.48
CA GLU A 373 23.61 20.44 1.33
C GLU A 373 23.49 18.92 1.48
N ALA A 374 23.60 18.39 2.70
CA ALA A 374 23.40 16.98 2.97
C ALA A 374 21.97 16.52 2.66
N ILE A 375 20.96 17.28 3.08
CA ILE A 375 19.54 17.02 2.76
C ILE A 375 19.32 17.01 1.25
N GLU A 376 19.90 17.98 0.53
CA GLU A 376 19.78 18.06 -0.93
C GLU A 376 20.43 16.87 -1.64
N LYS A 377 21.63 16.47 -1.20
CA LYS A 377 22.41 15.39 -1.83
C LYS A 377 21.94 13.99 -1.46
N SER A 378 21.35 13.79 -0.28
CA SER A 378 20.89 12.47 0.16
C SER A 378 19.94 11.85 -0.87
N THR A 379 20.14 10.57 -1.16
CA THR A 379 19.44 9.92 -2.27
C THR A 379 18.01 9.51 -1.89
N TYR A 380 17.81 9.06 -0.65
CA TYR A 380 16.56 8.44 -0.20
C TYR A 380 15.71 9.42 0.63
N GLN A 381 14.40 9.43 0.38
CA GLN A 381 13.47 10.36 1.03
C GLN A 381 13.45 10.18 2.55
N GLU A 382 13.56 8.94 3.05
CA GLU A 382 13.57 8.64 4.47
C GLU A 382 14.83 9.17 5.17
N GLN A 383 15.98 9.20 4.46
CA GLN A 383 17.20 9.84 4.96
C GLN A 383 17.03 11.36 5.03
N LYS A 384 16.44 11.98 3.99
CA LYS A 384 16.14 13.42 3.99
C LYS A 384 15.26 13.80 5.17
N SER A 385 14.15 13.09 5.37
CA SER A 385 13.24 13.33 6.49
C SER A 385 13.88 13.09 7.86
N ALA A 386 14.90 12.24 7.97
CA ALA A 386 15.67 12.10 9.20
C ALA A 386 16.61 13.29 9.43
N LEU A 387 17.29 13.76 8.38
CA LEU A 387 18.18 14.93 8.43
C LEU A 387 17.41 16.23 8.72
N GLU A 388 16.22 16.42 8.16
CA GLU A 388 15.36 17.58 8.45
C GLU A 388 14.99 17.66 9.94
N LYS A 389 14.83 16.52 10.61
CA LYS A 389 14.51 16.49 12.05
C LYS A 389 15.67 16.93 12.94
N ILE A 390 16.91 16.69 12.52
CA ILE A 390 18.07 16.99 13.38
C ILE A 390 18.34 18.49 13.50
N GLU A 391 17.86 19.31 12.56
CA GLU A 391 17.92 20.78 12.63
C GLU A 391 17.20 21.30 13.88
N LEU A 392 16.11 20.65 14.30
CA LEU A 392 15.35 21.02 15.50
C LEU A 392 15.98 20.50 16.81
N MET A 393 17.00 19.65 16.72
CA MET A 393 17.58 18.93 17.87
C MET A 393 18.96 19.45 18.30
N LEU A 394 19.66 20.24 17.47
CA LEU A 394 21.07 20.65 17.64
C LEU A 394 21.27 22.17 17.50
#